data_AF-A0A8R7TDK2-F1
#
_entry.id   AF-A0A8R7TDK2-F1
#
_cell.length_a   1.000
_cell.length_b   1.000
_cell.length_c   1.000
_cell.angle_alpha   90.00
_cell.angle_beta   90.00
_cell.angle_gamma   90.00
#
_symmetry.space_group_name_H-M   'P 1'
#
loop_
_entity.id
_entity.type
_entity.pdbx_description
1 polymer ?
#
loop_
_entity_poly.entity_id
_entity_poly.type
_entity_poly.pdbx_seq_one_letter_code
_entity_poly.pdbx_strand_id
1 'polypeptide(L)'
;MDGSPPRFATGKQECTPFKRSNINSSFPDSLRCVGSTDGWLALDYADDKNKIHTYFLHNPFSKEVVALPELDAIVGNSSELFQIRKVLIRSTPGDQLVVIMTNNWNYPIILIRPGKGAWLPRPQATPFINIIDIVLLRNRLYGITQAEDLFSLNVSFNADGIPTVTNIKHHIRSGDADSSVESDLDEDQHHYCENEEDRLQGNLYELRTIGDNMINDGILWDEMPYAPNDHLATFWYLLESCGKLIMVKRQLQFPKCCYVKFTRKLEGFEADFSARTWLPVSGGLGGQALFISKRFSKSVSAFGEREEDAIYFIDTGEVFNIKSKTQSRPVERSVDSRCSTWIFPPS
;
A
#
# COMPACT_ATOMS: atom_id res chain seq x y z
N MET A 1 12.61 30.09 67.15
CA MET A 1 13.50 28.92 67.08
C MET A 1 12.68 27.76 66.55
N ASP A 2 13.17 27.20 65.45
CA ASP A 2 12.98 25.86 64.90
C ASP A 2 11.57 25.34 64.52
N GLY A 3 11.46 24.82 63.30
CA GLY A 3 10.24 24.19 62.77
C GLY A 3 10.22 24.14 61.24
N SER A 4 10.80 23.10 60.67
CA SER A 4 11.19 22.88 59.27
C SER A 4 10.06 22.91 58.21
N PRO A 5 10.37 23.19 56.91
CA PRO A 5 9.46 22.94 55.79
C PRO A 5 9.43 21.45 55.40
N PRO A 6 8.35 20.96 54.73
CA PRO A 6 8.23 19.56 54.36
C PRO A 6 9.22 19.19 53.24
N ARG A 7 9.80 18.00 53.39
CA ARG A 7 10.74 17.39 52.43
C ARG A 7 10.05 17.15 51.08
N PHE A 8 10.54 17.77 50.02
CA PHE A 8 10.27 17.32 48.65
C PHE A 8 11.03 16.01 48.43
N ALA A 9 10.30 14.91 48.26
CA ALA A 9 10.86 13.65 47.80
C ALA A 9 11.18 13.79 46.30
N THR A 10 12.46 13.94 45.98
CA THR A 10 12.99 13.77 44.62
C THR A 10 13.02 12.28 44.29
N GLY A 11 11.87 11.74 43.91
CA GLY A 11 11.79 10.44 43.23
C GLY A 11 12.27 10.61 41.79
N LYS A 12 13.54 10.30 41.52
CA LYS A 12 14.00 10.06 40.15
C LYS A 12 13.19 8.88 39.61
N GLN A 13 12.29 9.15 38.66
CA GLN A 13 11.64 8.10 37.88
C GLN A 13 12.69 7.58 36.90
N GLU A 14 13.46 6.58 37.32
CA GLU A 14 14.27 5.77 36.42
C GLU A 14 13.32 5.08 35.44
N CYS A 15 13.23 5.62 34.22
CA CYS A 15 12.66 4.91 33.09
C CYS A 15 13.61 3.77 32.74
N THR A 16 13.46 2.64 33.41
CA THR A 16 14.03 1.38 32.93
C THR A 16 13.31 1.01 31.64
N PRO A 17 13.99 0.94 30.47
CA PRO A 17 13.34 0.53 29.24
C PRO A 17 12.76 -0.86 29.45
N PHE A 18 11.47 -1.02 29.13
CA PHE A 18 10.79 -2.30 29.13
C PHE A 18 11.60 -3.26 28.25
N LYS A 19 12.35 -4.16 28.88
CA LYS A 19 12.92 -5.32 28.21
C LYS A 19 11.74 -6.13 27.72
N ARG A 20 11.63 -6.27 26.40
CA ARG A 20 10.72 -7.15 25.69
C ARG A 20 10.82 -8.54 26.33
N SER A 21 9.90 -8.87 27.23
CA SER A 21 9.78 -10.22 27.75
C SER A 21 9.21 -11.05 26.61
N ASN A 22 10.05 -11.94 26.08
CA ASN A 22 9.67 -12.95 25.10
C ASN A 22 8.54 -13.81 25.69
N ILE A 23 7.31 -13.49 25.29
CA ILE A 23 6.19 -14.43 25.35
C ILE A 23 6.07 -14.98 23.93
N ASN A 24 6.51 -16.23 23.76
CA ASN A 24 6.59 -16.94 22.49
C ASN A 24 5.21 -17.08 21.82
N SER A 25 5.03 -16.37 20.70
CA SER A 25 4.21 -16.77 19.55
C SER A 25 4.67 -16.05 18.26
N SER A 26 5.95 -15.67 18.18
CA SER A 26 6.49 -15.02 16.99
C SER A 26 6.72 -16.07 15.90
N PHE A 27 6.37 -15.71 14.66
CA PHE A 27 6.85 -16.44 13.49
C PHE A 27 8.38 -16.56 13.53
N PRO A 28 8.98 -17.60 12.91
CA PRO A 28 10.43 -17.69 12.75
C PRO A 28 10.98 -16.39 12.15
N ASP A 29 12.20 -15.98 12.52
CA ASP A 29 12.81 -14.73 12.02
C ASP A 29 12.95 -14.71 10.48
N SER A 30 13.01 -15.89 9.86
CA SER A 30 13.04 -16.10 8.41
C SER A 30 11.70 -15.90 7.72
N LEU A 31 10.59 -15.78 8.46
CA LEU A 31 9.25 -15.69 7.92
C LEU A 31 8.65 -14.28 8.09
N ARG A 32 8.29 -13.66 6.98
CA ARG A 32 7.80 -12.28 6.92
C ARG A 32 6.39 -12.23 6.34
N CYS A 33 5.52 -11.44 6.97
CA CYS A 33 4.21 -11.13 6.41
C CYS A 33 4.33 -10.04 5.34
N VAL A 34 4.00 -10.40 4.10
CA VAL A 34 4.08 -9.51 2.92
C VAL A 34 2.70 -9.04 2.43
N GLY A 35 1.64 -9.39 3.13
CA GLY A 35 0.31 -8.86 2.89
C GLY A 35 -0.78 -9.74 3.48
N SER A 36 -2.01 -9.29 3.34
CA SER A 36 -3.19 -10.09 3.66
C SER A 36 -4.31 -9.76 2.68
N THR A 37 -5.29 -10.66 2.56
CA THR A 37 -6.52 -10.45 1.77
C THR A 37 -7.50 -11.58 2.07
N ASP A 38 -8.78 -11.25 2.30
CA ASP A 38 -9.88 -12.22 2.45
C ASP A 38 -9.60 -13.46 3.34
N GLY A 39 -8.97 -13.23 4.49
CA GLY A 39 -8.65 -14.28 5.46
C GLY A 39 -7.34 -15.02 5.19
N TRP A 40 -6.62 -14.65 4.14
CA TRP A 40 -5.30 -15.16 3.80
C TRP A 40 -4.21 -14.18 4.24
N LEU A 41 -3.09 -14.73 4.67
CA LEU A 41 -1.80 -14.06 4.83
C LEU A 41 -0.90 -14.45 3.66
N ALA A 42 -0.28 -13.48 3.03
CA ALA A 42 0.83 -13.73 2.11
C ALA A 42 2.13 -13.69 2.90
N LEU A 43 2.90 -14.76 2.81
CA LEU A 43 4.10 -14.98 3.60
C LEU A 43 5.31 -15.19 2.68
N ASP A 44 6.44 -14.63 3.10
CA ASP A 44 7.75 -14.74 2.48
C ASP A 44 8.68 -15.44 3.47
N TYR A 45 9.17 -16.61 3.08
CA TYR A 45 10.18 -17.35 3.82
C TYR A 45 11.53 -17.18 3.13
N ALA A 46 12.50 -16.61 3.83
CA ALA A 46 13.87 -16.45 3.35
C ALA A 46 14.79 -17.50 3.97
N ASP A 47 15.44 -18.33 3.16
CA ASP A 47 16.52 -19.21 3.63
C ASP A 47 17.82 -18.40 3.76
N ASP A 48 18.24 -18.13 5.01
CA ASP A 48 19.45 -17.37 5.34
C ASP A 48 20.72 -17.90 4.65
N LYS A 49 20.76 -19.20 4.29
CA LYS A 49 21.93 -19.81 3.65
C LYS A 49 22.04 -19.51 2.17
N ASN A 50 20.91 -19.42 1.48
CA ASN A 50 20.88 -19.36 0.02
C ASN A 50 20.29 -18.04 -0.52
N LYS A 51 19.77 -17.17 0.35
CA LYS A 51 18.97 -15.98 -0.02
C LYS A 51 17.80 -16.31 -0.97
N ILE A 52 17.33 -17.55 -0.94
CA ILE A 52 16.18 -17.99 -1.74
C ILE A 52 14.92 -17.62 -0.98
N HIS A 53 14.04 -16.90 -1.65
CA HIS A 53 12.72 -16.56 -1.16
C HIS A 53 11.69 -17.58 -1.64
N THR A 54 10.85 -18.04 -0.71
CA THR A 54 9.72 -18.92 -0.99
C THR A 54 8.44 -18.26 -0.49
N TYR A 55 7.47 -18.11 -1.39
CA TYR A 55 6.23 -17.42 -1.14
C TYR A 55 5.06 -18.39 -1.05
N PHE A 56 4.19 -18.15 -0.08
CA PHE A 56 2.97 -18.93 0.09
C PHE A 56 1.87 -18.12 0.73
N LEU A 57 0.64 -18.56 0.52
CA LEU A 57 -0.56 -18.05 1.15
C LEU A 57 -0.94 -18.99 2.30
N HIS A 58 -1.22 -18.43 3.46
CA HIS A 58 -1.71 -19.18 4.61
C HIS A 58 -3.02 -18.59 5.12
N ASN A 59 -4.05 -19.42 5.21
CA ASN A 59 -5.30 -19.03 5.85
C ASN A 59 -5.32 -19.59 7.28
N PRO A 60 -5.13 -18.77 8.33
CA PRO A 60 -5.12 -19.26 9.71
C PRO A 60 -6.49 -19.75 10.20
N PHE A 61 -7.59 -19.41 9.52
CA PHE A 61 -8.94 -19.83 9.89
C PHE A 61 -9.28 -21.22 9.34
N SER A 62 -8.97 -21.49 8.06
CA SER A 62 -9.15 -22.82 7.44
C SER A 62 -7.94 -23.74 7.60
N LYS A 63 -6.79 -23.19 8.00
CA LYS A 63 -5.47 -23.84 8.05
C LYS A 63 -4.92 -24.24 6.67
N GLU A 64 -5.53 -23.75 5.59
CA GLU A 64 -5.05 -24.01 4.24
C GLU A 64 -3.73 -23.28 3.97
N VAL A 65 -2.90 -23.91 3.13
CA VAL A 65 -1.64 -23.35 2.65
C VAL A 65 -1.57 -23.56 1.13
N VAL A 66 -1.24 -22.50 0.41
CA VAL A 66 -1.09 -22.52 -1.06
C VAL A 66 0.29 -21.98 -1.40
N ALA A 67 1.17 -22.82 -1.94
CA ALA A 67 2.49 -22.39 -2.42
C ALA A 67 2.36 -21.55 -3.70
N LEU A 68 3.28 -20.59 -3.89
CA LEU A 68 3.35 -19.74 -5.07
C LEU A 68 4.70 -19.92 -5.81
N PRO A 69 4.99 -21.14 -6.34
CA PRO A 69 6.27 -21.42 -6.99
C PRO A 69 6.53 -20.52 -8.21
N GLU A 70 5.47 -20.02 -8.86
CA GLU A 70 5.61 -19.06 -9.94
C GLU A 70 6.19 -17.73 -9.46
N LEU A 71 5.85 -17.28 -8.25
CA LEU A 71 6.42 -16.07 -7.68
C LEU A 71 7.88 -16.29 -7.30
N ASP A 72 8.19 -17.45 -6.72
CA ASP A 72 9.57 -17.87 -6.41
C ASP A 72 10.44 -17.85 -7.66
N ALA A 73 9.91 -18.31 -8.81
CA ALA A 73 10.65 -18.30 -10.07
C ALA A 73 10.86 -16.89 -10.65
N ILE A 74 9.91 -15.97 -10.45
CA ILE A 74 10.00 -14.59 -10.97
C ILE A 74 10.88 -13.71 -10.07
N VAL A 75 10.79 -13.89 -8.76
CA VAL A 75 11.32 -12.97 -7.74
C VAL A 75 12.43 -13.59 -6.90
N GLY A 76 12.64 -14.91 -6.92
CA GLY A 76 13.48 -15.63 -5.96
C GLY A 76 14.95 -15.20 -5.85
N ASN A 77 15.46 -14.35 -6.76
CA ASN A 77 16.77 -13.71 -6.67
C ASN A 77 16.70 -12.17 -6.82
N SER A 78 15.63 -11.55 -6.33
CA SER A 78 15.41 -10.11 -6.41
C SER A 78 16.33 -9.31 -5.47
N SER A 79 16.53 -8.03 -5.77
CA SER A 79 17.23 -7.07 -4.89
C SER A 79 16.67 -7.11 -3.47
N GLU A 80 17.50 -6.84 -2.46
CA GLU A 80 17.07 -6.70 -1.06
C GLU A 80 16.02 -5.59 -0.86
N LEU A 81 15.89 -4.70 -1.85
CA LEU A 81 14.91 -3.61 -1.88
C LEU A 81 13.56 -4.03 -2.47
N PHE A 82 13.45 -5.23 -3.03
CA PHE A 82 12.19 -5.74 -3.58
C PHE A 82 11.14 -5.87 -2.48
N GLN A 83 9.93 -5.40 -2.78
CA GLN A 83 8.80 -5.43 -1.89
C GLN A 83 7.53 -5.79 -2.65
N ILE A 84 6.80 -6.74 -2.08
CA ILE A 84 5.38 -6.91 -2.38
C ILE A 84 4.64 -5.78 -1.66
N ARG A 85 3.89 -5.01 -2.45
CA ARG A 85 3.11 -3.86 -2.00
C ARG A 85 1.68 -4.22 -1.68
N LYS A 86 1.09 -5.16 -2.42
CA LYS A 86 -0.29 -5.62 -2.17
C LYS A 86 -0.50 -7.01 -2.73
N VAL A 87 -1.29 -7.82 -2.03
CA VAL A 87 -1.75 -9.12 -2.51
C VAL A 87 -3.26 -9.14 -2.49
N LEU A 88 -3.88 -9.57 -3.59
CA LEU A 88 -5.32 -9.77 -3.70
C LEU A 88 -5.57 -11.22 -4.14
N ILE A 89 -6.57 -11.85 -3.57
CA ILE A 89 -6.96 -13.21 -3.93
C ILE A 89 -8.40 -13.20 -4.40
N ARG A 90 -8.65 -13.89 -5.51
CA ARG A 90 -9.97 -14.30 -5.94
C ARG A 90 -10.02 -15.82 -5.86
N SER A 91 -10.76 -16.34 -4.90
CA SER A 91 -10.89 -17.78 -4.66
C SER A 91 -12.32 -18.23 -4.92
N THR A 92 -12.71 -18.25 -6.20
CA THR A 92 -13.99 -18.82 -6.63
C THR A 92 -13.79 -20.28 -7.08
N PRO A 93 -14.76 -21.19 -6.88
CA PRO A 93 -14.61 -22.59 -7.31
C PRO A 93 -14.22 -22.69 -8.79
N GLY A 94 -13.04 -23.27 -9.08
CA GLY A 94 -12.49 -23.42 -10.43
C GLY A 94 -11.71 -22.19 -10.97
N ASP A 95 -11.72 -21.08 -10.25
CA ASP A 95 -11.10 -19.81 -10.64
C ASP A 95 -10.38 -19.19 -9.43
N GLN A 96 -9.14 -19.68 -9.23
CA GLN A 96 -8.20 -19.17 -8.24
C GLN A 96 -7.21 -18.23 -8.94
N LEU A 97 -7.25 -16.96 -8.57
CA LEU A 97 -6.34 -15.93 -9.07
C LEU A 97 -5.69 -15.23 -7.89
N VAL A 98 -4.37 -15.11 -7.93
CA VAL A 98 -3.58 -14.30 -7.00
C VAL A 98 -3.01 -13.14 -7.79
N VAL A 99 -3.28 -11.92 -7.34
CA VAL A 99 -2.75 -10.69 -7.94
C VAL A 99 -1.75 -10.09 -6.97
N ILE A 100 -0.55 -9.82 -7.47
CA ILE A 100 0.55 -9.29 -6.68
C ILE A 100 0.96 -7.97 -7.27
N MET A 101 0.91 -6.92 -6.46
CA MET A 101 1.54 -5.65 -6.77
C MET A 101 2.93 -5.61 -6.14
N THR A 102 3.92 -5.23 -6.92
CA THR A 102 5.31 -5.10 -6.46
C THR A 102 5.78 -3.66 -6.59
N ASN A 103 6.94 -3.36 -6.00
CA ASN A 103 7.69 -2.15 -6.28
C ASN A 103 8.67 -2.31 -7.46
N ASN A 104 8.56 -3.35 -8.29
CA ASN A 104 9.44 -3.54 -9.44
C ASN A 104 8.87 -2.84 -10.67
N TRP A 105 9.66 -1.96 -11.29
CA TRP A 105 9.25 -1.17 -12.47
C TRP A 105 8.95 -2.05 -13.69
N ASN A 106 9.69 -3.14 -13.85
CA ASN A 106 9.48 -4.06 -14.97
C ASN A 106 8.20 -4.88 -14.76
N TYR A 107 7.89 -5.25 -13.52
CA TYR A 107 6.79 -6.16 -13.19
C TYR A 107 5.94 -5.64 -12.02
N PRO A 108 5.29 -4.47 -12.16
CA PRO A 108 4.55 -3.84 -11.06
C PRO A 108 3.29 -4.63 -10.68
N ILE A 109 2.74 -5.43 -11.61
CA ILE A 109 1.61 -6.33 -11.39
C ILE A 109 1.96 -7.71 -11.93
N ILE A 110 1.76 -8.73 -11.11
CA ILE A 110 1.94 -10.15 -11.45
C ILE A 110 0.60 -10.85 -11.20
N LEU A 111 0.12 -11.60 -12.20
CA LEU A 111 -1.07 -12.44 -12.08
C LEU A 111 -0.64 -13.89 -11.99
N ILE A 112 -1.07 -14.62 -10.96
CA ILE A 112 -0.68 -16.01 -10.72
C ILE A 112 -1.94 -16.86 -10.60
N ARG A 113 -1.94 -18.00 -11.29
CA ARG A 113 -2.81 -19.12 -10.94
C ARG A 113 -1.93 -20.21 -10.35
N PRO A 114 -2.00 -20.45 -9.03
CA PRO A 114 -1.11 -21.39 -8.36
C PRO A 114 -1.09 -22.76 -9.03
N GLY A 115 0.11 -23.25 -9.37
CA GLY A 115 0.33 -24.55 -10.02
C GLY A 115 -0.02 -24.60 -11.50
N LYS A 116 -0.35 -23.46 -12.13
CA LYS A 116 -0.69 -23.37 -13.57
C LYS A 116 0.22 -22.40 -14.32
N GLY A 117 0.67 -21.33 -13.68
CA GLY A 117 1.53 -20.33 -14.31
C GLY A 117 1.19 -18.90 -13.91
N ALA A 118 2.00 -17.99 -14.43
CA ALA A 118 1.89 -16.57 -14.16
C ALA A 118 1.90 -15.75 -15.45
N TRP A 119 1.32 -14.56 -15.38
CA TRP A 119 1.37 -13.55 -16.42
C TRP A 119 1.99 -12.27 -15.89
N LEU A 120 2.81 -11.68 -16.76
CA LEU A 120 3.54 -10.45 -16.54
C LEU A 120 3.20 -9.48 -17.67
N PRO A 121 3.07 -8.17 -17.38
CA PRO A 121 3.06 -7.17 -18.43
C PRO A 121 4.43 -7.16 -19.13
N ARG A 122 4.47 -6.56 -20.33
CA ARG A 122 5.77 -6.20 -20.91
C ARG A 122 6.51 -5.27 -19.93
N PRO A 123 7.83 -5.42 -19.76
CA PRO A 123 8.61 -4.53 -18.91
C PRO A 123 8.31 -3.07 -19.23
N GLN A 124 8.06 -2.30 -18.16
CA GLN A 124 7.83 -0.86 -18.23
C GLN A 124 6.62 -0.43 -19.09
N ALA A 125 5.66 -1.31 -19.34
CA ALA A 125 4.50 -0.99 -20.16
C ALA A 125 3.48 -0.09 -19.45
N THR A 126 2.94 0.89 -20.17
CA THR A 126 1.77 1.66 -19.75
C THR A 126 0.48 0.84 -19.93
N PRO A 127 -0.53 1.02 -19.05
CA PRO A 127 -0.54 1.92 -17.89
C PRO A 127 0.10 1.30 -16.63
N PHE A 128 0.61 0.06 -16.67
CA PHE A 128 1.03 -0.70 -15.48
C PHE A 128 2.07 0.01 -14.62
N ILE A 129 3.04 0.69 -15.24
CA ILE A 129 4.08 1.45 -14.51
C ILE A 129 3.54 2.60 -13.67
N ASN A 130 2.37 3.14 -14.03
CA ASN A 130 1.78 4.29 -13.37
C ASN A 130 0.80 3.86 -12.27
N ILE A 131 0.44 2.57 -12.19
CA ILE A 131 -0.53 2.07 -11.22
C ILE A 131 0.14 1.98 -9.85
N ILE A 132 -0.38 2.75 -8.90
CA ILE A 132 0.13 2.82 -7.53
C ILE A 132 -0.69 2.01 -6.54
N ASP A 133 -1.96 1.69 -6.79
CA ASP A 133 -2.72 0.76 -5.96
C ASP A 133 -3.75 -0.02 -6.79
N ILE A 134 -4.12 -1.20 -6.32
CA ILE A 134 -5.06 -2.12 -6.99
C ILE A 134 -6.16 -2.63 -6.06
N VAL A 135 -7.31 -2.98 -6.63
CA VAL A 135 -8.37 -3.68 -5.92
C VAL A 135 -9.15 -4.61 -6.86
N LEU A 136 -9.67 -5.71 -6.32
CA LEU A 136 -10.66 -6.53 -7.00
C LEU A 136 -12.06 -6.03 -6.62
N LEU A 137 -12.86 -5.73 -7.64
CA LEU A 137 -14.30 -5.53 -7.47
C LEU A 137 -15.00 -6.55 -8.35
N ARG A 138 -15.70 -7.50 -7.71
CA ARG A 138 -16.29 -8.66 -8.36
C ARG A 138 -15.21 -9.47 -9.10
N ASN A 139 -15.31 -9.59 -10.43
CA ASN A 139 -14.36 -10.34 -11.28
C ASN A 139 -13.41 -9.43 -12.07
N ARG A 140 -13.27 -8.16 -11.68
CA ARG A 140 -12.46 -7.19 -12.41
C ARG A 140 -11.43 -6.57 -11.50
N LEU A 141 -10.20 -6.51 -12.00
CA LEU A 141 -9.10 -5.83 -11.33
C LEU A 141 -9.14 -4.35 -11.73
N TYR A 142 -9.05 -3.48 -10.74
CA TYR A 142 -8.95 -2.04 -10.93
C TYR A 142 -7.61 -1.56 -10.40
N GLY A 143 -7.05 -0.54 -11.04
CA GLY A 143 -5.83 0.11 -10.61
C GLY A 143 -5.97 1.62 -10.69
N ILE A 144 -5.40 2.33 -9.73
CA ILE A 144 -5.33 3.79 -9.73
C ILE A 144 -3.90 4.26 -9.94
N THR A 145 -3.74 5.40 -10.60
CA THR A 145 -2.45 6.08 -10.72
C THR A 145 -2.34 7.22 -9.71
N GLN A 146 -1.14 7.77 -9.58
CA GLN A 146 -0.92 8.97 -8.77
C GLN A 146 -1.62 10.21 -9.33
N ALA A 147 -1.87 10.24 -10.65
CA ALA A 147 -2.70 11.26 -11.29
C ALA A 147 -4.20 11.07 -10.99
N GLU A 148 -4.58 10.02 -10.25
CA GLU A 148 -5.96 9.65 -9.91
C GLU A 148 -6.75 9.12 -11.12
N ASP A 149 -6.05 8.68 -12.16
CA ASP A 149 -6.66 7.93 -13.26
C ASP A 149 -7.08 6.54 -12.79
N LEU A 150 -8.29 6.11 -13.17
CA LEU A 150 -8.81 4.78 -12.84
C LEU A 150 -8.80 3.87 -14.06
N PHE A 151 -8.06 2.77 -13.97
CA PHE A 151 -8.03 1.72 -14.99
C PHE A 151 -8.76 0.47 -14.51
N SER A 152 -9.36 -0.27 -15.45
CA SER A 152 -9.78 -1.63 -15.21
C SER A 152 -9.10 -2.61 -16.15
N LEU A 153 -8.64 -3.72 -15.59
CA LEU A 153 -7.92 -4.80 -16.22
C LEU A 153 -8.84 -6.01 -16.24
N ASN A 154 -9.23 -6.46 -17.44
CA ASN A 154 -10.04 -7.66 -17.59
C ASN A 154 -9.13 -8.89 -17.61
N VAL A 155 -9.22 -9.72 -16.57
CA VAL A 155 -8.43 -10.95 -16.43
C VAL A 155 -9.24 -12.15 -16.93
N SER A 156 -8.64 -12.95 -17.80
CA SER A 156 -9.19 -14.22 -18.28
C SER A 156 -8.11 -15.31 -18.25
N PHE A 157 -8.48 -16.57 -18.50
CA PHE A 157 -7.51 -17.66 -18.58
C PHE A 157 -7.37 -18.15 -20.02
N ASN A 158 -6.14 -18.41 -20.44
CA ASN A 158 -5.87 -19.04 -21.72
C ASN A 158 -6.19 -20.56 -21.68
N ALA A 159 -5.95 -21.27 -22.77
CA ALA A 159 -6.21 -22.71 -22.88
C ALA A 159 -5.45 -23.55 -21.83
N ASP A 160 -4.26 -23.11 -21.42
CA ASP A 160 -3.43 -23.78 -20.40
C ASP A 160 -3.85 -23.43 -18.97
N GLY A 161 -4.81 -22.49 -18.84
CA GLY A 161 -5.30 -22.01 -17.56
C GLY A 161 -4.45 -20.90 -16.94
N ILE A 162 -3.49 -20.32 -17.67
CA ILE A 162 -2.65 -19.19 -17.23
C ILE A 162 -3.48 -17.90 -17.31
N PRO A 163 -3.44 -17.04 -16.27
CA PRO A 163 -4.16 -15.76 -16.31
C PRO A 163 -3.59 -14.85 -17.41
N THR A 164 -4.42 -13.99 -18.00
CA THR A 164 -4.02 -13.03 -19.03
C THR A 164 -4.88 -11.78 -18.93
N VAL A 165 -4.27 -10.61 -19.15
CA VAL A 165 -5.02 -9.35 -19.29
C VAL A 165 -5.46 -9.22 -20.76
N THR A 166 -6.77 -9.27 -20.98
CA THR A 166 -7.36 -9.23 -22.34
C THR A 166 -7.77 -7.84 -22.78
N ASN A 167 -8.09 -6.97 -21.83
CA ASN A 167 -8.58 -5.63 -22.12
C ASN A 167 -8.24 -4.69 -20.96
N ILE A 168 -7.83 -3.49 -21.30
CA ILE A 168 -7.53 -2.40 -20.38
C ILE A 168 -8.46 -1.24 -20.74
N LYS A 169 -9.28 -0.80 -19.79
CA LYS A 169 -10.16 0.36 -19.97
C LYS A 169 -9.77 1.47 -19.01
N HIS A 170 -9.66 2.69 -19.53
CA HIS A 170 -9.49 3.91 -18.76
C HIS A 170 -10.89 4.47 -18.42
N HIS A 171 -11.28 4.45 -17.15
CA HIS A 171 -12.63 4.83 -16.69
C HIS A 171 -12.72 6.28 -16.23
N ILE A 172 -11.77 6.74 -15.44
CA ILE A 172 -11.70 8.12 -14.93
C ILE A 172 -10.35 8.68 -15.36
N ARG A 173 -10.36 9.84 -16.02
CA ARG A 173 -9.16 10.60 -16.37
C ARG A 173 -9.15 11.85 -15.51
N SER A 174 -8.19 11.95 -14.62
CA SER A 174 -8.10 13.08 -13.68
C SER A 174 -6.97 14.00 -14.15
N GLY A 175 -7.37 15.13 -14.74
CA GLY A 175 -6.48 16.18 -15.22
C GLY A 175 -6.66 16.55 -16.69
N ASP A 176 -6.83 17.85 -16.93
CA ASP A 176 -6.54 18.53 -18.20
C ASP A 176 -5.02 18.49 -18.45
N ALA A 177 -4.50 17.33 -18.82
CA ALA A 177 -3.24 17.29 -19.53
C ALA A 177 -3.55 17.69 -20.97
N ASP A 178 -3.21 18.95 -21.27
CA ASP A 178 -3.14 19.58 -22.58
C ASP A 178 -2.97 18.54 -23.70
N SER A 179 -3.90 18.56 -24.65
CA SER A 179 -3.85 17.74 -25.86
C SER A 179 -2.74 18.24 -26.77
N SER A 180 -1.49 17.90 -26.47
CA SER A 180 -0.35 18.22 -27.34
C SER A 180 0.78 17.22 -27.16
N VAL A 181 0.50 15.94 -27.41
CA VAL A 181 1.51 15.03 -27.95
C VAL A 181 0.88 14.32 -29.13
N GLU A 182 0.66 15.11 -30.19
CA GLU A 182 0.85 14.58 -31.53
C GLU A 182 2.28 14.05 -31.65
N SER A 183 2.42 13.03 -32.47
CA SER A 183 3.67 12.40 -32.85
C SER A 183 4.74 13.45 -33.18
N ASP A 184 6.00 13.15 -32.86
CA ASP A 184 6.96 12.85 -33.92
C ASP A 184 8.25 12.28 -33.34
N LEU A 185 8.77 11.31 -34.08
CA LEU A 185 10.13 10.79 -34.01
C LEU A 185 11.08 11.95 -34.31
N ASP A 186 12.19 12.07 -33.56
CA ASP A 186 13.52 12.19 -34.16
C ASP A 186 14.63 12.34 -33.09
N GLU A 187 15.83 12.02 -33.58
CA GLU A 187 17.06 11.60 -32.92
C GLU A 187 17.80 12.69 -32.10
N ASP A 188 18.58 12.19 -31.14
CA ASP A 188 19.83 12.71 -30.59
C ASP A 188 20.23 14.18 -30.85
N GLN A 189 20.43 14.94 -29.76
CA GLN A 189 21.62 15.77 -29.60
C GLN A 189 21.85 16.19 -28.14
N HIS A 190 22.98 15.76 -27.59
CA HIS A 190 23.55 16.24 -26.34
C HIS A 190 23.98 17.71 -26.45
N HIS A 191 23.53 18.55 -25.52
CA HIS A 191 24.27 19.77 -25.16
C HIS A 191 24.10 20.06 -23.67
N TYR A 192 25.17 19.87 -22.90
CA TYR A 192 25.25 20.23 -21.48
C TYR A 192 25.38 21.74 -21.33
N CYS A 193 24.61 22.32 -20.40
CA CYS A 193 24.92 23.58 -19.71
C CYS A 193 24.42 23.44 -18.27
N GLU A 194 25.35 23.30 -17.31
CA GLU A 194 25.06 23.18 -15.87
C GLU A 194 24.58 24.53 -15.30
N ASN A 195 23.43 24.53 -14.61
CA ASN A 195 23.04 25.59 -13.69
C ASN A 195 22.98 25.02 -12.26
N GLU A 196 23.59 25.72 -11.30
CA GLU A 196 23.69 25.34 -9.89
C GLU A 196 22.33 25.22 -9.15
N GLU A 197 21.22 25.62 -9.77
CA GLU A 197 19.86 25.39 -9.26
C GLU A 197 19.36 23.94 -9.51
N ASP A 198 19.98 23.19 -10.44
CA ASP A 198 19.67 21.77 -10.66
C ASP A 198 20.30 20.85 -9.61
N ARG A 199 21.24 21.33 -8.78
CA ARG A 199 21.89 20.49 -7.75
C ARG A 199 20.98 20.19 -6.56
N LEU A 200 19.96 21.02 -6.30
CA LEU A 200 18.99 20.79 -5.23
C LEU A 200 17.76 20.01 -5.72
N GLN A 201 17.37 20.19 -6.98
CA GLN A 201 16.45 19.27 -7.66
C GLN A 201 17.10 17.89 -7.81
N GLY A 202 18.42 17.83 -8.02
CA GLY A 202 19.22 16.60 -8.03
C GLY A 202 19.01 15.72 -6.81
N ASN A 203 18.86 16.26 -5.59
CA ASN A 203 18.72 15.42 -4.39
C ASN A 203 17.36 14.70 -4.25
N LEU A 204 16.27 15.22 -4.85
CA LEU A 204 14.96 14.55 -4.84
C LEU A 204 14.82 13.55 -6.01
N TYR A 205 15.60 13.75 -7.07
CA TYR A 205 15.67 12.86 -8.24
C TYR A 205 16.82 11.85 -8.10
N GLU A 206 17.76 12.05 -7.18
CA GLU A 206 18.82 11.07 -6.84
C GLU A 206 18.26 9.89 -6.03
N LEU A 207 17.08 10.01 -5.42
CA LEU A 207 16.30 8.86 -4.95
C LEU A 207 15.57 8.12 -6.08
N ARG A 208 15.54 8.65 -7.32
CA ARG A 208 14.95 7.99 -8.51
C ARG A 208 15.90 7.02 -9.22
N THR A 209 17.13 6.83 -8.74
CA THR A 209 18.07 5.89 -9.36
C THR A 209 18.93 5.18 -8.32
N ILE A 210 18.28 4.44 -7.41
CA ILE A 210 18.91 3.19 -6.98
C ILE A 210 18.85 2.31 -8.23
N GLY A 211 19.99 1.93 -8.81
CA GLY A 211 20.14 1.28 -10.12
C GLY A 211 19.41 -0.07 -10.33
N ASP A 212 18.38 -0.36 -9.55
CA ASP A 212 17.71 -1.65 -9.38
C ASP A 212 16.32 -1.72 -10.04
N ASN A 213 15.90 -0.73 -10.84
CA ASN A 213 14.56 -0.68 -11.48
C ASN A 213 13.38 -0.74 -10.46
N MET A 214 13.49 -0.12 -9.29
CA MET A 214 12.44 -0.13 -8.26
C MET A 214 11.60 1.17 -8.25
N ILE A 215 10.28 1.04 -8.19
CA ILE A 215 9.30 2.13 -8.03
C ILE A 215 9.24 2.51 -6.55
N ASN A 216 9.20 3.82 -6.25
CA ASN A 216 8.82 4.30 -4.92
C ASN A 216 7.38 3.85 -4.60
N ASP A 217 6.99 3.73 -3.33
CA ASP A 217 5.75 3.09 -2.84
C ASP A 217 4.41 3.76 -3.30
N GLY A 218 4.39 4.50 -4.41
CA GLY A 218 3.28 5.34 -4.84
C GLY A 218 3.11 6.57 -3.95
N ILE A 219 4.19 6.98 -3.27
CA ILE A 219 4.19 8.08 -2.31
C ILE A 219 4.64 9.35 -3.01
N LEU A 220 3.83 10.40 -2.91
CA LEU A 220 4.23 11.75 -3.31
C LEU A 220 4.81 12.46 -2.09
N TRP A 221 6.11 12.71 -2.12
CA TRP A 221 6.81 13.53 -1.14
C TRP A 221 6.76 15.00 -1.53
N ASP A 222 6.48 15.85 -0.56
CA ASP A 222 6.46 17.31 -0.71
C ASP A 222 7.17 17.96 0.47
N GLU A 223 7.82 19.10 0.23
CA GLU A 223 8.46 19.90 1.27
C GLU A 223 7.45 20.90 1.84
N MET A 224 7.45 21.07 3.16
CA MET A 224 6.49 21.98 3.77
C MET A 224 7.02 23.42 3.76
N PRO A 225 6.42 24.37 3.01
CA PRO A 225 6.96 25.72 2.83
C PRO A 225 7.03 26.55 4.12
N TYR A 226 6.17 26.24 5.10
CA TYR A 226 6.11 26.95 6.39
C TYR A 226 6.69 26.16 7.57
N ALA A 227 7.21 24.95 7.33
CA ALA A 227 7.97 24.16 8.30
C ALA A 227 9.05 23.39 7.52
N PRO A 228 10.14 24.06 7.13
CA PRO A 228 11.14 23.51 6.20
C PRO A 228 11.89 22.27 6.72
N ASN A 229 11.60 21.83 7.95
CA ASN A 229 12.14 20.61 8.52
C ASN A 229 11.14 19.44 8.50
N ASP A 230 9.90 19.64 8.07
CA ASP A 230 8.87 18.60 8.06
C ASP A 230 8.65 18.09 6.64
N HIS A 231 8.52 16.77 6.49
CA HIS A 231 8.20 16.14 5.20
C HIS A 231 6.71 15.80 5.15
N LEU A 232 6.09 16.04 3.99
CA LEU A 232 4.73 15.62 3.69
C LEU A 232 4.76 14.43 2.74
N ALA A 233 3.93 13.44 3.02
CA ALA A 233 3.74 12.28 2.17
C ALA A 233 2.27 12.11 1.84
N THR A 234 1.93 12.01 0.56
CA THR A 234 0.57 11.67 0.13
C THR A 234 0.51 10.22 -0.29
N PHE A 235 -0.50 9.51 0.22
CA PHE A 235 -0.80 8.12 -0.08
C PHE A 235 -2.20 8.03 -0.70
N TRP A 236 -2.35 7.10 -1.64
CA TRP A 236 -3.64 6.73 -2.23
C TRP A 236 -3.92 5.26 -1.92
N TYR A 237 -5.10 4.99 -1.39
CA TYR A 237 -5.57 3.65 -1.11
C TYR A 237 -6.84 3.40 -1.90
N LEU A 238 -6.81 2.38 -2.75
CA LEU A 238 -7.95 1.88 -3.49
C LEU A 238 -8.51 0.66 -2.78
N LEU A 239 -9.81 0.66 -2.56
CA LEU A 239 -10.52 -0.45 -1.96
C LEU A 239 -11.97 -0.53 -2.42
N GLU A 240 -12.57 -1.68 -2.15
CA GLU A 240 -13.98 -1.95 -2.41
C GLU A 240 -14.76 -1.83 -1.10
N SER A 241 -15.95 -1.22 -1.16
CA SER A 241 -16.89 -1.09 -0.04
C SER A 241 -18.32 -1.11 -0.55
N CYS A 242 -19.12 -2.08 -0.13
CA CYS A 242 -20.54 -2.22 -0.50
C CYS A 242 -20.79 -2.20 -2.03
N GLY A 243 -19.92 -2.85 -2.81
CA GLY A 243 -19.97 -2.93 -4.27
C GLY A 243 -19.48 -1.69 -5.00
N LYS A 244 -18.91 -0.71 -4.28
CA LYS A 244 -18.41 0.56 -4.82
C LYS A 244 -16.90 0.63 -4.71
N LEU A 245 -16.26 1.36 -5.62
CA LEU A 245 -14.84 1.66 -5.53
C LEU A 245 -14.63 2.95 -4.76
N ILE A 246 -13.83 2.87 -3.70
CA ILE A 246 -13.45 3.99 -2.86
C ILE A 246 -11.96 4.26 -3.01
N MET A 247 -11.60 5.52 -3.24
CA MET A 247 -10.24 6.03 -3.14
C MET A 247 -10.11 6.84 -1.85
N VAL A 248 -9.18 6.46 -0.98
CA VAL A 248 -8.81 7.24 0.20
C VAL A 248 -7.47 7.90 -0.05
N LYS A 249 -7.45 9.23 -0.02
CA LYS A 249 -6.24 10.06 -0.16
C LYS A 249 -5.84 10.57 1.22
N ARG A 250 -4.64 10.21 1.67
CA ARG A 250 -4.11 10.53 3.00
C ARG A 250 -2.82 11.32 2.89
N GLN A 251 -2.77 12.48 3.51
CA GLN A 251 -1.55 13.25 3.72
C GLN A 251 -1.04 13.02 5.13
N LEU A 252 0.15 12.44 5.23
CA LEU A 252 0.90 12.27 6.46
C LEU A 252 1.96 13.36 6.59
N GLN A 253 2.12 13.88 7.80
CA GLN A 253 3.23 14.78 8.14
C GLN A 253 4.24 14.02 9.00
N PHE A 254 5.52 14.19 8.66
CA PHE A 254 6.67 13.61 9.33
C PHE A 254 7.51 14.74 9.91
N PRO A 255 7.27 15.12 11.18
CA PRO A 255 8.08 16.15 11.80
C PRO A 255 9.50 15.62 12.06
N LYS A 256 10.54 16.39 11.73
CA LYS A 256 11.92 15.95 11.97
C LYS A 256 12.31 15.92 13.44
N CYS A 257 11.63 16.70 14.28
CA CYS A 257 11.89 16.78 15.71
C CYS A 257 11.25 15.65 16.53
N CYS A 258 10.31 14.88 15.96
CA CYS A 258 9.69 13.75 16.64
C CYS A 258 9.48 12.58 15.68
N TYR A 259 9.77 11.36 16.14
CA TYR A 259 9.56 10.15 15.35
C TYR A 259 8.08 9.78 15.17
N VAL A 260 7.15 10.64 15.59
CA VAL A 260 5.70 10.41 15.55
C VAL A 260 5.11 11.15 14.35
N LYS A 261 4.75 10.40 13.33
CA LYS A 261 3.97 10.87 12.18
C LYS A 261 2.47 10.93 12.53
N PHE A 262 1.73 11.84 11.90
CA PHE A 262 0.28 11.98 12.09
C PHE A 262 -0.43 12.37 10.80
N THR A 263 -1.73 12.10 10.73
CA THR A 263 -2.55 12.46 9.58
C THR A 263 -2.89 13.94 9.61
N ARG A 264 -2.48 14.66 8.56
CA ARG A 264 -2.78 16.09 8.39
C ARG A 264 -4.07 16.31 7.62
N LYS A 265 -4.28 15.51 6.57
CA LYS A 265 -5.45 15.60 5.70
C LYS A 265 -5.90 14.21 5.28
N LEU A 266 -7.21 13.97 5.31
CA LEU A 266 -7.81 12.74 4.79
C LEU A 266 -9.04 13.06 3.96
N GLU A 267 -9.08 12.52 2.75
CA GLU A 267 -10.18 12.67 1.80
C GLU A 267 -10.58 11.29 1.28
N GLY A 268 -11.88 11.07 1.12
CA GLY A 268 -12.40 9.84 0.54
C GLY A 268 -13.30 10.17 -0.64
N PHE A 269 -13.17 9.40 -1.71
CA PHE A 269 -13.88 9.58 -2.95
C PHE A 269 -14.50 8.26 -3.43
N GLU A 270 -15.70 8.32 -3.99
CA GLU A 270 -16.37 7.23 -4.67
C GLU A 270 -16.22 7.39 -6.18
N ALA A 271 -15.95 6.29 -6.90
CA ALA A 271 -15.87 6.31 -8.36
C ALA A 271 -17.28 6.41 -8.98
N ASP A 272 -17.53 7.45 -9.79
CA ASP A 272 -18.68 7.52 -10.68
C ASP A 272 -18.27 7.13 -12.11
N PHE A 273 -18.64 5.91 -12.52
CA PHE A 273 -18.34 5.41 -13.87
C PHE A 273 -19.15 6.10 -14.97
N SER A 274 -20.30 6.70 -14.64
CA SER A 274 -21.16 7.39 -15.61
C SER A 274 -20.61 8.78 -15.89
N ALA A 275 -20.30 9.52 -14.83
CA ALA A 275 -19.68 10.85 -14.92
C ALA A 275 -18.16 10.79 -15.18
N ARG A 276 -17.54 9.60 -15.10
CA ARG A 276 -16.10 9.37 -15.26
C ARG A 276 -15.26 10.27 -14.35
N THR A 277 -15.69 10.40 -13.10
CA THR A 277 -15.05 11.29 -12.12
C THR A 277 -15.09 10.69 -10.71
N TRP A 278 -14.28 11.26 -9.82
CA TRP A 278 -14.26 10.94 -8.40
C TRP A 278 -15.19 11.89 -7.64
N LEU A 279 -16.18 11.34 -6.93
CA LEU A 279 -17.13 12.12 -6.13
C LEU A 279 -16.75 12.06 -4.65
N PRO A 280 -16.71 13.18 -3.91
CA PRO A 280 -16.43 13.15 -2.47
C PRO A 280 -17.45 12.29 -1.71
N VAL A 281 -16.96 11.44 -0.80
CA VAL A 281 -17.83 10.63 0.07
C VAL A 281 -18.49 11.54 1.11
N SER A 282 -19.77 11.84 0.89
CA SER A 282 -20.60 12.69 1.76
C SER A 282 -21.62 11.91 2.58
N GLY A 283 -22.07 10.75 2.08
CA GLY A 283 -23.09 9.90 2.72
C GLY A 283 -22.57 8.89 3.75
N GLY A 284 -21.27 8.86 4.02
CA GLY A 284 -20.61 7.81 4.81
C GLY A 284 -20.22 6.60 3.95
N LEU A 285 -19.80 5.51 4.61
CA LEU A 285 -19.32 4.26 4.01
C LEU A 285 -20.42 3.16 3.98
N GLY A 286 -21.66 3.52 4.27
CA GLY A 286 -22.80 2.60 4.21
C GLY A 286 -22.74 1.51 5.29
N GLY A 287 -22.44 1.89 6.54
CA GLY A 287 -22.34 0.96 7.67
C GLY A 287 -21.07 0.10 7.65
N GLN A 288 -20.05 0.51 6.89
CA GLN A 288 -18.73 -0.14 6.86
C GLN A 288 -17.69 0.68 7.61
N ALA A 289 -16.65 0.00 8.08
CA ALA A 289 -15.40 0.57 8.53
C ALA A 289 -14.26 0.13 7.59
N LEU A 290 -13.32 1.04 7.31
CA LEU A 290 -12.15 0.74 6.49
C LEU A 290 -10.94 0.49 7.39
N PHE A 291 -10.15 -0.51 7.03
CA PHE A 291 -8.91 -0.84 7.72
C PHE A 291 -7.76 -0.75 6.72
N ILE A 292 -6.80 0.14 7.00
CA ILE A 292 -5.70 0.46 6.10
C ILE A 292 -4.35 0.19 6.79
N SER A 293 -3.49 -0.51 6.08
CA SER A 293 -2.06 -0.67 6.37
C SER A 293 -1.24 -0.38 5.11
N LYS A 294 0.09 -0.48 5.20
CA LYS A 294 0.97 -0.32 4.03
C LYS A 294 0.64 -1.32 2.92
N ARG A 295 0.27 -2.56 3.28
CA ARG A 295 0.12 -3.68 2.33
C ARG A 295 -1.30 -4.25 2.22
N PHE A 296 -2.26 -3.59 2.87
CA PHE A 296 -3.64 -4.07 2.97
C PHE A 296 -4.61 -2.90 3.06
N SER A 297 -5.72 -3.02 2.34
CA SER A 297 -6.90 -2.19 2.53
C SER A 297 -8.15 -3.06 2.40
N LYS A 298 -9.09 -2.94 3.35
CA LYS A 298 -10.36 -3.68 3.31
C LYS A 298 -11.47 -2.90 4.02
N SER A 299 -12.68 -3.04 3.50
CA SER A 299 -13.92 -2.65 4.18
C SER A 299 -14.48 -3.84 4.95
N VAL A 300 -15.04 -3.57 6.13
CA VAL A 300 -15.70 -4.57 6.98
C VAL A 300 -16.97 -3.95 7.55
N SER A 301 -18.04 -4.73 7.67
CA SER A 301 -19.27 -4.26 8.29
C SER A 301 -18.99 -3.81 9.73
N ALA A 302 -19.41 -2.59 10.03
CA ALA A 302 -19.33 -2.06 11.38
C ALA A 302 -20.36 -2.78 12.24
N PHE A 303 -19.88 -3.52 13.23
CA PHE A 303 -20.71 -4.22 14.21
C PHE A 303 -19.94 -4.32 15.53
N GLY A 304 -20.64 -4.17 16.65
CA GLY A 304 -20.05 -4.21 17.99
C GLY A 304 -19.13 -3.01 18.25
N GLU A 305 -17.85 -3.28 18.53
CA GLU A 305 -16.85 -2.26 18.87
C GLU A 305 -16.33 -1.45 17.66
N ARG A 306 -16.73 -1.83 16.44
CA ARG A 306 -16.31 -1.12 15.22
C ARG A 306 -17.24 0.06 14.96
N GLU A 307 -16.66 1.24 14.85
CA GLU A 307 -17.39 2.47 14.56
C GLU A 307 -17.78 2.50 13.08
N GLU A 308 -19.04 2.85 12.80
CA GLU A 308 -19.53 3.08 11.45
C GLU A 308 -18.84 4.30 10.82
N ASP A 309 -18.61 4.24 9.51
CA ASP A 309 -18.00 5.34 8.74
C ASP A 309 -16.56 5.68 9.17
N ALA A 310 -15.92 4.79 9.95
CA ALA A 310 -14.57 4.98 10.46
C ALA A 310 -13.48 4.34 9.58
N ILE A 311 -12.32 4.98 9.56
CA ILE A 311 -11.11 4.54 8.86
C ILE A 311 -10.01 4.36 9.89
N TYR A 312 -9.53 3.13 10.04
CA TYR A 312 -8.52 2.72 11.01
C TYR A 312 -7.15 2.59 10.32
N PHE A 313 -6.17 3.35 10.81
CA PHE A 313 -4.79 3.30 10.32
C PHE A 313 -3.89 2.54 11.30
N ILE A 314 -3.29 1.44 10.85
CA ILE A 314 -2.43 0.63 11.74
C ILE A 314 -1.14 1.34 12.12
N ASP A 315 -0.63 2.20 11.23
CA ASP A 315 0.71 2.78 11.31
C ASP A 315 0.81 3.97 12.26
N THR A 316 -0.30 4.68 12.50
CA THR A 316 -0.41 5.78 13.49
C THR A 316 -1.36 5.45 14.65
N GLY A 317 -2.15 4.39 14.50
CA GLY A 317 -3.24 4.05 15.42
C GLY A 317 -4.42 5.01 15.38
N GLU A 318 -4.43 5.97 14.46
CA GLU A 318 -5.51 6.95 14.29
C GLU A 318 -6.77 6.31 13.72
N VAL A 319 -7.91 6.82 14.18
CA VAL A 319 -9.23 6.52 13.65
C VAL A 319 -9.83 7.81 13.12
N PHE A 320 -10.28 7.80 11.87
CA PHE A 320 -10.94 8.94 11.24
C PHE A 320 -12.36 8.59 10.85
N ASN A 321 -13.34 9.36 11.30
CA ASN A 321 -14.71 9.20 10.88
C ASN A 321 -14.99 10.10 9.67
N ILE A 322 -15.35 9.49 8.53
CA ILE A 322 -15.50 10.22 7.26
C ILE A 322 -16.74 11.13 7.23
N LYS A 323 -17.76 10.80 8.03
CA LYS A 323 -19.03 11.51 8.06
C LYS A 323 -18.98 12.72 8.99
N SER A 324 -18.48 12.55 10.21
CA SER A 324 -18.30 13.65 11.17
C SER A 324 -17.02 14.46 10.92
N LYS A 325 -16.09 13.97 10.09
CA LYS A 325 -14.76 14.55 9.86
C LYS A 325 -13.93 14.68 11.14
N THR A 326 -14.14 13.77 12.10
CA THR A 326 -13.38 13.75 13.36
C THR A 326 -12.22 12.77 13.31
N GLN A 327 -11.09 13.14 13.90
CA GLN A 327 -9.88 12.32 13.98
C GLN A 327 -9.51 12.08 15.43
N SER A 328 -9.22 10.83 15.79
CA SER A 328 -8.67 10.49 17.10
C SER A 328 -7.23 10.98 17.22
N ARG A 329 -6.73 11.12 18.46
CA ARG A 329 -5.29 11.34 18.66
C ARG A 329 -4.49 10.12 18.17
N PRO A 330 -3.28 10.32 17.62
CA PRO A 330 -2.35 9.23 17.38
C PRO A 330 -2.12 8.47 18.68
N VAL A 331 -2.12 7.14 18.59
CA VAL A 331 -1.78 6.27 19.72
C VAL A 331 -0.40 5.72 19.43
N GLU A 332 0.55 5.97 20.32
CA GLU A 332 1.87 5.37 20.20
C GLU A 332 1.72 3.84 20.27
N ARG A 333 1.89 3.20 19.11
CA ARG A 333 1.83 1.75 18.97
C ARG A 333 3.25 1.28 18.67
N SER A 334 3.77 0.33 19.44
CA SER A 334 5.04 -0.34 19.16
C SER A 334 4.90 -1.36 18.02
N VAL A 335 4.33 -0.93 16.89
CA VAL A 335 3.92 -1.78 15.77
C VAL A 335 4.75 -1.38 14.56
N ASP A 336 5.53 -2.32 14.01
CA ASP A 336 6.30 -2.07 12.79
C ASP A 336 5.34 -1.96 11.61
N SER A 337 5.09 -0.72 11.17
CA SER A 337 4.18 -0.42 10.06
C SER A 337 4.56 -1.10 8.73
N ARG A 338 5.80 -1.58 8.57
CA ARG A 338 6.23 -2.29 7.35
C ARG A 338 5.76 -3.75 7.30
N CYS A 339 5.58 -4.36 8.47
CA CYS A 339 5.30 -5.79 8.61
C CYS A 339 3.93 -6.08 9.22
N SER A 340 3.20 -5.04 9.61
CA SER A 340 1.91 -5.18 10.30
C SER A 340 0.75 -5.06 9.32
N THR A 341 -0.23 -5.96 9.48
CA THR A 341 -1.43 -5.98 8.66
C THR A 341 -2.65 -6.36 9.49
N TRP A 342 -3.83 -6.19 8.91
CA TRP A 342 -5.07 -6.69 9.47
C TRP A 342 -5.44 -8.02 8.83
N ILE A 343 -6.08 -8.88 9.61
CA ILE A 343 -6.69 -10.09 9.09
C ILE A 343 -8.08 -10.22 9.69
N PHE A 344 -9.03 -10.59 8.86
CA PHE A 344 -10.42 -10.81 9.24
C PHE A 344 -10.81 -12.23 8.84
N PRO A 345 -11.63 -12.91 9.66
CA PRO A 345 -12.22 -14.18 9.24
C PRO A 345 -13.03 -13.98 7.94
N PRO A 346 -13.18 -15.03 7.12
CA PRO A 346 -14.12 -15.00 6.00
C PRO A 346 -15.51 -14.58 6.48
N SER A 347 -16.16 -13.71 5.69
CA SER A 347 -17.51 -13.19 5.96
C SER A 347 -18.59 -14.25 5.84
#